data_AF-A0A3C0GLZ7-F1
#
_entry.id   AF-A0A3C0GLZ7-F1
#
_cell.length_a   1.000
_cell.length_b   1.000
_cell.length_c   1.000
_cell.angle_alpha   90.00
_cell.angle_beta   90.00
_cell.angle_gamma   90.00
#
_symmetry.space_group_name_H-M   'P 1'
#
loop_
_entity.id
_entity.type
_entity.pdbx_description
1 polymer ?
#
loop_
_entity_poly.entity_id
_entity_poly.type
_entity_poly.pdbx_seq_one_letter_code
_entity_poly.pdbx_strand_id
1 'polypeptide(L)'
;MISLFPMLNVLFNQTEKIYTKPKWSGITDLKDYVTDSLNFYITKQSQQTDSGEVLMYMVGLIITMFLLKNLFNYLAMYFITFLRNGVLKDLRNELYDKTVELPISYYSEKRKGDTIARITSDVLEIQHSFLSILELIVREPLTIIFTIIAM
;
A
#
# COMPACT_ATOMS: atom_id res chain seq x y z
N MET A 1 -3.99 8.13 -10.71
CA MET A 1 -4.54 9.26 -11.50
C MET A 1 -3.95 10.60 -11.10
N ILE A 2 -3.82 10.88 -9.79
CA ILE A 2 -3.28 12.17 -9.29
C ILE A 2 -1.86 12.48 -9.83
N SER A 3 -1.00 11.48 -10.05
CA SER A 3 0.35 11.73 -10.61
C SER A 3 0.38 12.12 -12.10
N LEU A 4 -0.73 11.98 -12.84
CA LEU A 4 -0.81 12.35 -14.26
C LEU A 4 -1.31 13.79 -14.47
N PHE A 5 -1.99 14.34 -13.46
CA PHE A 5 -2.56 15.69 -13.49
C PHE A 5 -1.51 16.78 -13.79
N PRO A 6 -0.31 16.75 -13.16
CA PRO A 6 0.73 17.76 -13.43
C PRO A 6 1.25 17.71 -14.88
N MET A 7 1.31 16.52 -15.48
CA MET A 7 1.73 16.35 -16.88
C MET A 7 0.71 16.95 -17.85
N LEU A 8 -0.58 16.67 -17.63
CA LEU A 8 -1.65 17.26 -18.43
C LEU A 8 -1.65 18.79 -18.33
N ASN A 9 -1.47 19.33 -17.12
CA ASN A 9 -1.40 20.78 -16.91
C ASN A 9 -0.20 21.43 -17.63
N VAL A 10 0.95 20.77 -17.70
CA VAL A 10 2.11 21.26 -18.48
C VAL A 10 1.85 21.15 -19.99
N LEU A 11 1.26 20.04 -20.45
CA LEU A 11 0.97 19.81 -21.88
C LEU A 11 -0.11 20.78 -22.42
N PHE A 12 -1.07 21.17 -21.58
CA PHE A 12 -2.10 22.16 -21.91
C PHE A 12 -1.75 23.60 -21.49
N ASN A 13 -0.52 23.84 -21.00
CA ASN A 13 -0.02 25.16 -20.61
C ASN A 13 -0.86 25.86 -19.53
N GLN A 14 -1.49 25.09 -18.62
CA GLN A 14 -2.36 25.55 -17.52
C GLN A 14 -1.62 25.60 -16.17
N THR A 15 -0.30 25.63 -16.16
CA THR A 15 0.48 25.72 -14.91
C THR A 15 0.57 27.18 -14.43
N GLU A 16 0.08 27.46 -13.22
CA GLU A 16 0.35 28.74 -12.57
C GLU A 16 1.87 28.87 -12.34
N LYS A 17 2.48 29.89 -12.95
CA LYS A 17 3.93 30.11 -12.89
C LYS A 17 4.30 30.74 -11.56
N ILE A 18 4.75 29.91 -10.61
CA ILE A 18 5.16 30.36 -9.27
C ILE A 18 6.66 30.66 -9.27
N TYR A 19 7.01 31.94 -9.10
CA TYR A 19 8.40 32.45 -9.17
C TYR A 19 9.11 32.52 -7.81
N THR A 20 8.44 32.19 -6.71
CA THR A 20 8.95 32.33 -5.34
C THR A 20 9.16 30.98 -4.68
N LYS A 21 10.33 30.80 -4.02
CA LYS A 21 10.66 29.58 -3.27
C LYS A 21 9.66 29.40 -2.11
N PRO A 22 8.89 28.29 -2.05
CA PRO A 22 7.93 28.07 -0.99
C PRO A 22 8.66 27.92 0.35
N LYS A 23 8.13 28.55 1.41
CA LYS A 23 8.62 28.40 2.78
C LYS A 23 7.81 27.31 3.47
N TRP A 24 8.49 26.39 4.14
CA TRP A 24 7.81 25.33 4.89
C TRP A 24 7.15 25.93 6.14
N SER A 25 5.81 25.97 6.18
CA SER A 25 5.02 26.52 7.30
C SER A 25 4.30 25.49 8.19
N GLY A 26 4.28 24.19 7.83
CA GLY A 26 3.78 23.13 8.73
C GLY A 26 3.53 21.77 8.06
N ILE A 27 2.89 20.85 8.78
CA ILE A 27 2.42 19.54 8.26
C ILE A 27 1.15 19.72 7.40
N THR A 28 0.36 20.77 7.67
CA THR A 28 -0.83 21.13 6.89
C THR A 28 -0.50 21.59 5.48
N ASP A 29 0.63 22.29 5.32
CA ASP A 29 1.01 22.94 4.06
C ASP A 29 1.97 22.06 3.24
N LEU A 30 2.11 20.78 3.61
CA LEU A 30 3.04 19.84 3.00
C LEU A 30 2.64 19.53 1.55
N LYS A 31 1.33 19.49 1.27
CA LYS A 31 0.77 19.38 -0.09
C LYS A 31 1.18 20.60 -0.93
N ASP A 32 0.94 21.81 -0.42
CA ASP A 32 1.23 23.06 -1.12
C ASP A 32 2.74 23.24 -1.34
N TYR A 33 3.56 22.95 -0.33
CA TYR A 33 5.02 22.99 -0.44
C TYR A 33 5.56 22.02 -1.51
N VAL A 34 5.04 20.80 -1.60
CA VAL A 34 5.45 19.83 -2.63
C VAL A 34 5.02 20.30 -4.02
N THR A 35 3.80 20.81 -4.14
CA THR A 35 3.24 21.30 -5.42
C THR A 35 3.98 22.54 -5.91
N ASP A 36 4.23 23.50 -5.01
CA ASP A 36 4.95 24.74 -5.28
C ASP A 36 6.44 24.50 -5.56
N SER A 37 7.06 23.53 -4.89
CA SER A 37 8.47 23.17 -5.15
C SER A 37 8.63 22.56 -6.53
N LEU A 38 7.70 21.68 -6.94
CA LEU A 38 7.66 21.13 -8.28
C LEU A 38 7.41 22.23 -9.32
N ASN A 39 6.43 23.10 -9.09
CA ASN A 39 6.10 24.23 -9.97
C ASN A 39 7.25 25.25 -10.08
N PHE A 40 7.99 25.52 -9.00
CA PHE A 40 9.17 26.39 -9.00
C PHE A 40 10.32 25.80 -9.82
N TYR A 41 10.60 24.49 -9.66
CA TYR A 41 11.60 23.80 -10.49
C TYR A 41 11.21 23.80 -11.97
N ILE A 42 9.93 23.60 -12.28
CA ILE A 42 9.39 23.64 -13.66
C ILE A 42 9.49 25.06 -14.23
N THR A 43 9.09 26.08 -13.48
CA THR A 43 9.09 27.48 -13.94
C THR A 43 10.50 28.02 -14.16
N LYS A 44 11.44 27.65 -13.28
CA LYS A 44 12.87 28.00 -13.44
C LYS A 44 13.47 27.38 -14.70
N GLN A 45 13.09 26.15 -15.05
CA GLN A 45 13.56 25.47 -16.26
C GLN A 45 12.84 25.97 -17.53
N SER A 46 11.55 26.30 -17.44
CA SER A 46 10.73 26.81 -18.55
C SER A 46 11.12 28.21 -19.04
N GLN A 47 11.83 29.01 -18.23
CA GLN A 47 12.33 30.32 -18.67
C GLN A 47 13.63 30.26 -19.50
N GLN A 48 14.34 29.13 -19.53
CA GLN A 48 15.62 28.99 -20.24
C GLN A 48 15.64 27.93 -21.35
N THR A 49 14.62 27.09 -21.50
CA THR A 49 14.66 25.91 -22.37
C THR A 49 13.34 25.63 -23.10
N ASP A 50 13.44 25.07 -24.32
CA ASP A 50 12.36 24.61 -25.19
C ASP A 50 11.41 23.60 -24.49
N SER A 51 10.11 23.65 -24.82
CA SER A 51 9.04 22.90 -24.13
C SER A 51 9.25 21.38 -24.07
N GLY A 52 10.10 20.84 -24.96
CA GLY A 52 10.43 19.41 -25.04
C GLY A 52 11.24 18.87 -23.86
N GLU A 53 12.18 19.62 -23.29
CA GLU A 53 13.03 19.12 -22.19
C GLU A 53 12.23 19.00 -20.89
N VAL A 54 11.35 19.96 -20.60
CA VAL A 54 10.44 19.92 -19.43
C VAL A 54 9.55 18.67 -19.47
N LEU A 55 9.04 18.33 -20.65
CA LEU A 55 8.21 17.14 -20.84
C LEU A 55 9.02 15.85 -20.60
N MET A 56 10.29 15.80 -21.03
CA MET A 56 11.16 14.65 -20.80
C MET A 56 11.45 14.42 -19.31
N TYR A 57 11.68 15.49 -18.53
CA TYR A 57 11.81 15.39 -17.07
C TYR A 57 10.53 14.88 -16.39
N MET A 58 9.35 15.34 -16.84
CA MET A 58 8.08 14.87 -16.31
C MET A 58 7.84 13.37 -16.58
N VAL A 59 8.12 12.92 -17.80
CA VAL A 59 8.01 11.50 -18.15
C VAL A 59 8.95 10.66 -17.28
N GLY A 60 10.20 11.11 -17.07
CA GLY A 60 11.15 10.44 -16.18
C GLY A 60 10.66 10.33 -14.73
N LEU A 61 10.07 11.41 -14.19
CA LEU A 61 9.49 11.43 -12.85
C LEU A 61 8.32 10.45 -12.73
N ILE A 62 7.41 10.44 -13.71
CA ILE A 62 6.25 9.53 -13.73
C ILE A 62 6.72 8.07 -13.78
N ILE A 63 7.63 7.73 -14.67
CA ILE A 63 8.18 6.37 -14.77
C ILE A 63 8.77 5.95 -13.42
N THR A 64 9.56 6.82 -12.79
CA THR A 64 10.16 6.55 -11.48
C THR A 64 9.10 6.33 -10.39
N MET A 65 8.06 7.17 -10.34
CA MET A 65 6.94 7.00 -9.41
C MET A 65 6.18 5.69 -9.66
N PHE A 66 5.95 5.31 -10.92
CA PHE A 66 5.29 4.04 -11.25
C PHE A 66 6.14 2.83 -10.86
N LEU A 67 7.45 2.89 -11.06
CA LEU A 67 8.37 1.84 -10.60
C LEU A 67 8.34 1.71 -9.07
N LEU A 68 8.46 2.83 -8.36
CA LEU A 68 8.39 2.85 -6.90
C LEU A 68 7.04 2.32 -6.40
N LYS A 69 5.93 2.74 -7.00
CA LYS A 69 4.58 2.23 -6.66
C LYS A 69 4.52 0.70 -6.78
N ASN A 70 5.01 0.14 -7.89
CA ASN A 70 5.00 -1.31 -8.09
C ASN A 70 5.92 -2.03 -7.11
N LEU A 71 7.10 -1.46 -6.84
CA LEU A 71 8.05 -2.00 -5.87
C LEU A 71 7.45 -2.05 -4.47
N PHE A 72 6.86 -0.96 -3.99
CA PHE A 72 6.21 -0.94 -2.67
C PHE A 72 4.99 -1.85 -2.60
N ASN A 73 4.22 -1.98 -3.68
CA ASN A 73 3.10 -2.91 -3.72
C ASN A 73 3.58 -4.37 -3.64
N TYR A 74 4.66 -4.72 -4.35
CA TYR A 74 5.29 -6.03 -4.26
C TYR A 74 5.81 -6.30 -2.84
N LEU A 75 6.52 -5.35 -2.24
CA LEU A 75 7.01 -5.48 -0.87
C LEU A 75 5.86 -5.66 0.13
N ALA A 76 4.79 -4.88 0.00
CA ALA A 76 3.59 -5.04 0.82
C ALA A 76 3.01 -6.46 0.69
N MET A 77 2.90 -6.97 -0.55
CA MET A 77 2.42 -8.33 -0.82
C MET A 77 3.34 -9.42 -0.26
N TYR A 78 4.65 -9.21 -0.31
CA TYR A 78 5.63 -10.11 0.26
C TYR A 78 5.49 -10.20 1.79
N PHE A 79 5.49 -9.06 2.48
CA PHE A 79 5.37 -9.01 3.94
C PHE A 79 4.04 -9.56 4.44
N ILE A 80 2.91 -9.22 3.79
CA ILE A 80 1.61 -9.74 4.20
C ILE A 80 1.50 -11.26 4.00
N THR A 81 2.08 -11.80 2.92
CA THR A 81 2.09 -13.24 2.67
C THR A 81 2.97 -13.96 3.68
N PHE A 82 4.13 -13.40 4.01
CA PHE A 82 5.01 -13.93 5.05
C PHE A 82 4.31 -13.97 6.42
N LEU A 83 3.70 -12.86 6.83
CA LEU A 83 2.90 -12.78 8.06
C LEU A 83 1.76 -13.81 8.06
N ARG A 84 1.02 -13.90 6.95
CA ARG A 84 -0.14 -14.80 6.82
C ARG A 84 0.26 -16.26 6.99
N ASN A 85 1.40 -16.66 6.44
CA ASN A 85 1.92 -18.02 6.58
C ASN A 85 2.53 -18.27 7.97
N GLY A 86 3.15 -17.26 8.59
CA GLY A 86 3.63 -17.33 9.96
C GLY A 86 2.50 -17.59 10.95
N VAL A 87 1.44 -16.78 10.91
CA VAL A 87 0.26 -16.95 11.77
C VAL A 87 -0.41 -18.30 11.54
N LEU A 88 -0.51 -18.77 10.28
CA LEU A 88 -1.04 -20.10 9.97
C LEU A 88 -0.22 -21.21 10.64
N LYS A 89 1.12 -21.11 10.56
CA LYS A 89 2.02 -22.08 11.16
C LYS A 89 1.82 -22.15 12.67
N ASP A 90 1.76 -20.99 13.33
CA ASP A 90 1.59 -20.92 14.78
C ASP A 90 0.24 -21.51 15.21
N LEU A 91 -0.84 -21.18 14.50
CA LEU A 91 -2.17 -21.72 14.78
C LEU A 91 -2.25 -23.24 14.58
N ARG A 92 -1.58 -23.78 13.55
CA ARG A 92 -1.49 -25.24 13.33
C ARG A 92 -0.69 -25.94 14.41
N ASN A 93 0.42 -25.34 14.88
CA ASN A 93 1.22 -25.91 15.95
C ASN A 93 0.43 -25.96 17.26
N GLU A 94 -0.25 -24.88 17.63
CA GLU A 94 -1.05 -24.82 18.86
C GLU A 94 -2.21 -25.84 18.84
N LEU A 95 -2.87 -25.98 17.69
CA LEU A 95 -3.91 -27.00 17.51
C LEU A 95 -3.35 -28.42 17.55
N TYR A 96 -2.16 -28.65 16.98
CA TYR A 96 -1.50 -29.94 17.01
C TYR A 96 -1.15 -30.33 18.45
N ASP A 97 -0.47 -29.45 19.18
CA ASP A 97 -0.08 -29.68 20.58
C ASP A 97 -1.32 -29.95 21.43
N LYS A 98 -2.37 -29.13 21.28
CA LYS A 98 -3.62 -29.34 21.99
C LYS A 98 -4.26 -30.68 21.67
N THR A 99 -4.24 -31.08 20.41
CA THR A 99 -4.83 -32.35 19.97
C THR A 99 -4.11 -33.52 20.65
N VAL A 100 -2.78 -33.52 20.66
CA VAL A 100 -1.98 -34.60 21.28
C VAL A 100 -2.23 -34.72 22.80
N GLU A 101 -2.51 -33.62 23.50
CA GLU A 101 -2.81 -33.61 24.94
C GLU A 101 -4.24 -34.07 25.31
N LEU A 102 -5.16 -34.20 24.35
CA LEU A 102 -6.55 -34.56 24.65
C LEU A 102 -6.67 -36.00 25.18
N PRO A 103 -7.54 -36.25 26.18
CA PRO A 103 -7.74 -37.58 26.74
C PRO A 103 -8.41 -38.52 25.73
N ILE A 104 -8.18 -39.83 25.88
CA ILE A 104 -8.74 -40.87 25.00
C ILE A 104 -10.28 -40.82 24.92
N SER A 105 -10.96 -40.36 25.98
CA SER A 105 -12.42 -40.17 25.98
C SER A 105 -12.89 -39.21 24.88
N TYR A 106 -12.14 -38.14 24.60
CA TYR A 106 -12.44 -37.20 23.52
C TYR A 106 -12.46 -37.90 22.15
N TYR A 107 -11.50 -38.79 21.91
CA TYR A 107 -11.37 -39.56 20.68
C TYR A 107 -12.39 -40.70 20.56
N SER A 108 -12.95 -41.14 21.68
CA SER A 108 -14.01 -42.15 21.71
C SER A 108 -15.39 -41.54 21.41
N GLU A 109 -15.62 -40.29 21.79
CA GLU A 109 -16.90 -39.58 21.57
C GLU A 109 -16.96 -38.85 20.23
N LYS A 110 -15.83 -38.32 19.74
CA LYS A 110 -15.76 -37.54 18.50
C LYS A 110 -15.28 -38.40 17.34
N ARG A 111 -15.84 -38.15 16.14
CA ARG A 111 -15.37 -38.81 14.92
C ARG A 111 -13.98 -38.29 14.59
N LYS A 112 -13.04 -39.20 14.33
CA LYS A 112 -11.67 -38.87 13.88
C LYS A 112 -11.63 -37.86 12.72
N GLY A 113 -12.60 -37.93 11.81
CA GLY A 113 -12.70 -37.04 10.65
C GLY A 113 -13.02 -35.59 11.03
N ASP A 114 -13.78 -35.36 12.10
CA ASP A 114 -14.15 -34.02 12.56
C ASP A 114 -12.94 -33.30 13.14
N THR A 115 -12.09 -34.02 13.89
CA THR A 115 -10.83 -33.47 14.42
C THR A 115 -9.86 -33.11 13.29
N ILE A 116 -9.73 -33.97 12.28
CA ILE A 116 -8.87 -33.69 11.11
C ILE A 116 -9.40 -32.48 10.34
N ALA A 117 -10.70 -32.42 10.06
CA ALA A 117 -11.32 -31.31 9.35
C ALA A 117 -11.12 -29.97 10.07
N ARG A 118 -11.19 -29.95 11.42
CA ARG A 118 -10.89 -28.77 12.22
C ARG A 118 -9.45 -28.29 12.06
N ILE A 119 -8.48 -29.20 12.10
CA ILE A 119 -7.05 -28.85 12.00
C ILE A 119 -6.67 -28.42 10.58
N THR A 120 -7.35 -28.94 9.55
CA THR A 120 -7.05 -28.63 8.16
C THR A 120 -7.96 -27.56 7.58
N SER A 121 -9.25 -27.87 7.43
CA SER A 121 -10.21 -27.06 6.70
C SER A 121 -10.57 -25.80 7.45
N ASP A 122 -10.94 -25.91 8.74
CA ASP A 122 -11.36 -24.72 9.51
C ASP A 122 -10.19 -23.74 9.69
N VAL A 123 -8.98 -24.26 9.92
CA VAL A 123 -7.76 -23.43 9.99
C VAL A 123 -7.46 -22.71 8.69
N LEU A 124 -7.61 -23.40 7.54
CA LEU A 124 -7.44 -22.77 6.23
C LEU A 124 -8.49 -21.69 5.97
N GLU A 125 -9.74 -21.94 6.35
CA GLU A 125 -10.82 -20.95 6.22
C GLU A 125 -10.55 -19.72 7.09
N ILE A 126 -10.11 -19.92 8.33
CA ILE A 126 -9.67 -18.83 9.22
C ILE A 126 -8.51 -18.06 8.59
N GLN A 127 -7.52 -18.75 8.01
CA GLN A 127 -6.40 -18.10 7.34
C GLN A 127 -6.85 -17.21 6.18
N HIS A 128 -7.75 -17.69 5.34
CA HIS A 128 -8.20 -16.92 4.18
C HIS A 128 -9.10 -15.76 4.58
N SER A 129 -10.11 -16.01 5.41
CA SER A 129 -11.14 -15.04 5.74
C SER A 129 -10.67 -14.04 6.78
N PHE A 130 -10.11 -14.50 7.91
CA PHE A 130 -9.76 -13.61 9.02
C PHE A 130 -8.53 -12.74 8.73
N LEU A 131 -7.46 -13.33 8.16
CA LEU A 131 -6.25 -12.57 7.86
C LEU A 131 -6.44 -11.57 6.72
N SER A 132 -7.32 -11.87 5.75
CA SER A 132 -7.68 -10.91 4.70
C SER A 132 -8.52 -9.75 5.24
N ILE A 133 -9.43 -10.00 6.21
CA ILE A 133 -10.18 -8.92 6.87
C ILE A 133 -9.25 -8.04 7.72
N LEU A 134 -8.31 -8.64 8.45
CA LEU A 134 -7.31 -7.90 9.22
C LEU A 134 -6.48 -6.97 8.32
N GLU A 135 -6.04 -7.48 7.18
CA GLU A 135 -5.34 -6.70 6.14
C GLU A 135 -6.19 -5.51 5.65
N LEU A 136 -7.48 -5.76 5.39
CA LEU A 136 -8.42 -4.77 4.87
C LEU A 136 -8.71 -3.66 5.90
N ILE A 137 -8.90 -4.01 7.17
CA ILE A 137 -9.12 -3.04 8.26
C ILE A 137 -7.93 -2.10 8.44
N VAL A 138 -6.71 -2.53 8.13
CA VAL A 138 -5.53 -1.66 8.18
C VAL A 138 -5.39 -0.84 6.89
N ARG A 139 -5.54 -1.49 5.71
CA ARG A 139 -5.31 -0.85 4.41
C ARG A 139 -6.35 0.21 4.06
N GLU A 140 -7.63 -0.07 4.26
CA GLU A 140 -8.71 0.80 3.78
C GLU A 140 -8.75 2.15 4.51
N PRO A 141 -8.68 2.22 5.86
CA PRO A 141 -8.65 3.51 6.55
C PRO A 141 -7.44 4.35 6.18
N LEU A 142 -6.26 3.73 6.04
CA LEU A 142 -5.07 4.44 5.57
C LEU A 142 -5.29 5.02 4.17
N THR A 143 -5.87 4.24 3.26
CA THR A 143 -6.16 4.68 1.88
C THR A 143 -7.15 5.84 1.87
N ILE A 144 -8.19 5.79 2.71
CA ILE A 144 -9.18 6.86 2.85
C ILE A 144 -8.49 8.14 3.37
N ILE A 145 -7.69 8.04 4.42
CA ILE A 145 -6.96 9.19 4.99
C ILE A 145 -6.04 9.82 3.94
N PHE A 146 -5.23 9.01 3.24
CA PHE A 146 -4.35 9.51 2.17
C PHE A 146 -5.13 10.17 1.04
N THR A 147 -6.28 9.61 0.67
CA THR A 147 -7.10 10.16 -0.41
C THR A 147 -7.71 11.51 -0.01
N ILE A 148 -8.21 11.64 1.22
CA ILE A 148 -8.78 12.90 1.73
C ILE A 148 -7.70 13.99 1.82
N ILE A 149 -6.49 13.65 2.28
CA ILE A 149 -5.37 14.60 2.33
C ILE A 149 -4.91 15.01 0.91
N ALA A 150 -4.97 14.08 -0.04
CA ALA A 150 -4.53 14.32 -1.41
C ALA A 150 -5.54 15.14 -2.24
N MET A 151 -6.85 14.98 -2.02
CA MET A 151 -7.90 15.82 -2.61
C MET A 151 -7.76 17.26 -2.12
#